data_AF-A0A559J080-F1
#
_entry.id   AF-A0A559J080-F1
#
_cell.length_a   1.000
_cell.length_b   1.000
_cell.length_c   1.000
_cell.angle_alpha   90.00
_cell.angle_beta   90.00
_cell.angle_gamma   90.00
#
_symmetry.space_group_name_H-M   'P 1'
#
loop_
_entity.id
_entity.type
_entity.pdbx_description
1 polymer ?
#
loop_
_entity_poly.entity_id
_entity_poly.type
_entity_poly.pdbx_seq_one_letter_code
_entity_poly.pdbx_strand_id
1 'polypeptide(L)' 'MNINAVSPRGNDRIFFGNEEVVILKTYELFHLAKVKYNTSSSIFMVDLSALQYQPDSSSSISISILGEVP' A
#
# COMPACT_ATOMS: atom_id res chain seq x y z
N MET A 1 19.54 -8.06 -0.99
CA MET A 1 18.96 -6.74 -1.30
C MET A 1 18.95 -6.60 -2.82
N ASN A 2 17.78 -6.67 -3.45
CA ASN A 2 17.68 -6.65 -4.92
C ASN A 2 17.67 -5.19 -5.40
N ILE A 3 18.68 -4.80 -6.18
CA ILE A 3 18.99 -3.41 -6.58
C ILE A 3 18.16 -2.90 -7.78
N ASN A 4 17.14 -3.64 -8.21
CA ASN A 4 16.32 -3.30 -9.39
C ASN A 4 14.83 -3.05 -9.07
N ALA A 5 14.46 -2.80 -7.80
CA ALA A 5 13.09 -2.43 -7.46
C ALA A 5 12.81 -1.01 -8.00
N VAL A 6 12.15 -0.94 -9.16
CA VAL A 6 11.63 0.32 -9.70
C VAL A 6 10.69 0.91 -8.64
N SER A 7 10.98 2.14 -8.19
CA SER A 7 10.12 2.83 -7.25
C SER A 7 8.71 2.97 -7.86
N PRO A 8 7.65 2.55 -7.16
CA PRO A 8 6.30 2.64 -7.69
C PRO A 8 5.94 4.09 -8.08
N ARG A 9 5.30 4.27 -9.23
CA ARG A 9 5.00 5.59 -9.83
C ARG A 9 3.50 5.83 -9.92
N GLY A 10 3.12 7.09 -10.18
CA GLY A 10 1.72 7.45 -10.41
C GLY A 10 1.10 6.62 -11.55
N ASN A 11 -0.14 6.18 -11.33
CA ASN A 11 -0.94 5.27 -12.15
C ASN A 11 -0.48 3.81 -12.19
N ASP A 12 0.59 3.42 -11.49
CA ASP A 12 0.93 2.01 -11.33
C ASP A 12 -0.20 1.29 -10.59
N ARG A 13 -0.54 0.09 -11.08
CA ARG A 13 -1.41 -0.86 -10.39
C ARG A 13 -0.54 -1.83 -9.62
N ILE A 14 -0.78 -1.91 -8.32
CA ILE A 14 0.02 -2.66 -7.37
C ILE A 14 -0.90 -3.22 -6.28
N PHE A 15 -0.41 -4.13 -5.43
CA PHE A 15 -1.20 -4.74 -4.39
C PHE A 15 -0.85 -4.18 -3.02
N PHE A 16 -1.89 -3.90 -2.22
CA PHE A 16 -1.79 -3.68 -0.77
C PHE A 16 -2.43 -4.89 -0.09
N GLY A 17 -1.60 -5.79 0.44
CA GLY A 17 -2.05 -7.14 0.79
C GLY A 17 -2.56 -7.89 -0.45
N ASN A 18 -3.79 -8.39 -0.40
CA ASN A 18 -4.44 -9.08 -1.52
C ASN A 18 -5.32 -8.16 -2.39
N GLU A 19 -5.37 -6.86 -2.08
CA GLU A 19 -6.24 -5.89 -2.76
C GLU A 19 -5.47 -5.05 -3.77
N GLU A 20 -5.98 -4.93 -5.00
CA GLU A 20 -5.37 -4.09 -6.03
C GLU A 20 -5.67 -2.60 -5.76
N VAL A 21 -4.61 -1.79 -5.80
CA VAL A 21 -4.65 -0.34 -5.63
C VAL A 21 -3.93 0.36 -6.78
N VAL A 22 -4.37 1.59 -7.07
CA VAL A 22 -3.72 2.50 -8.01
C VAL A 22 -2.97 3.56 -7.24
N ILE A 23 -1.70 3.80 -7.61
CA ILE A 23 -0.90 4.88 -7.03
C ILE A 23 -1.36 6.21 -7.61
N LEU A 24 -1.80 7.12 -6.74
CA LEU A 24 -2.15 8.48 -7.14
C LEU A 24 -0.94 9.42 -7.03
N LYS A 25 -0.11 9.23 -6.01
CA LYS A 25 1.09 10.03 -5.75
C LYS A 25 2.04 9.32 -4.79
N THR A 26 3.33 9.47 -4.97
CA THR A 26 4.36 9.05 -4.01
C THR A 26 4.98 10.25 -3.30
N TYR A 27 5.38 10.02 -2.05
CA TYR A 27 6.10 10.98 -1.21
C TYR A 27 7.38 10.31 -0.72
N GLU A 28 8.40 10.31 -1.58
CA GLU A 28 9.65 9.56 -1.38
C GLU A 28 10.34 9.90 -0.05
N LEU A 29 10.36 11.18 0.33
CA LEU A 29 10.96 11.63 1.59
C LEU A 29 10.34 10.99 2.84
N PHE A 30 9.05 10.64 2.79
CA PHE A 30 8.33 10.02 3.90
C PHE A 30 8.14 8.52 3.70
N HIS A 31 8.61 7.99 2.58
CA HIS A 31 8.38 6.60 2.16
C HIS A 31 6.88 6.23 2.10
N LEU A 32 6.03 7.18 1.71
CA LEU A 32 4.57 7.00 1.63
C LEU A 32 4.06 7.03 0.20
N ALA A 33 2.97 6.32 -0.05
CA ALA A 33 2.16 6.43 -1.25
C ALA A 33 0.71 6.79 -0.90
N LYS A 34 0.13 7.72 -1.65
CA LYS A 34 -1.32 7.93 -1.70
C LYS A 34 -1.91 7.00 -2.74
N VAL A 35 -2.79 6.11 -2.31
CA VAL A 35 -3.36 5.06 -3.15
C VAL A 35 -4.89 5.12 -3.14
N LYS A 36 -5.49 4.47 -4.13
CA LYS A 36 -6.94 4.26 -4.22
C LYS A 36 -7.20 2.80 -4.53
N TYR A 37 -8.14 2.17 -3.85
CA TYR A 37 -8.59 0.83 -4.25
C TYR A 37 -9.17 0.86 -5.67
N ASN A 38 -8.90 -0.19 -6.46
CA ASN A 38 -9.45 -0.28 -7.81
C ASN A 38 -10.99 -0.41 -7.77
N THR A 39 -11.53 -1.08 -6.75
CA THR A 39 -12.96 -1.41 -6.60
C THR A 39 -13.78 -0.37 -5.81
N SER A 40 -13.15 0.61 -5.16
CA SER A 40 -13.85 1.62 -4.36
C SER A 40 -13.32 3.04 -4.55
N SER A 41 -14.07 4.04 -4.08
CA SER A 41 -13.64 5.44 -4.08
C SER A 41 -12.70 5.78 -2.91
N SER A 42 -12.40 4.82 -2.03
CA SER A 42 -11.57 5.04 -0.85
C SER A 42 -10.13 5.37 -1.23
N ILE A 43 -9.64 6.49 -0.67
CA ILE A 43 -8.29 7.01 -0.89
C ILE A 43 -7.61 7.12 0.47
N PHE A 44 -6.40 6.59 0.57
CA PHE A 44 -5.65 6.53 1.83
C PHE A 44 -4.15 6.58 1.56
N MET A 45 -3.35 6.66 2.63
CA MET A 45 -1.89 6.63 2.56
C MET A 45 -1.37 5.35 3.18
N VAL A 46 -0.35 4.78 2.55
CA VAL A 46 0.35 3.57 3.02
C VAL A 46 1.85 3.76 2.93
N ASP A 47 2.59 3.01 3.75
CA ASP A 47 4.03 2.87 3.57
C ASP A 47 4.33 2.17 2.24
N LEU A 48 5.35 2.65 1.51
CA LEU A 48 5.75 2.07 0.24
C LEU A 48 6.18 0.60 0.37
N SER A 49 6.72 0.20 1.53
CA SER A 49 7.10 -1.19 1.82
C SER A 49 5.91 -2.13 1.98
N ALA A 50 4.70 -1.59 2.18
CA ALA A 50 3.47 -2.38 2.24
C ALA A 50 2.88 -2.68 0.84
N LEU A 51 3.48 -2.15 -0.22
CA LEU A 51 3.04 -2.37 -1.60
C LEU A 51 3.89 -3.44 -2.30
N GLN A 52 3.23 -4.33 -3.04
CA GLN A 52 3.88 -5.45 -3.73
C GLN A 52 3.31 -5.64 -5.14
N TYR A 53 4.14 -6.06 -6.10
CA TYR A 53 3.68 -6.34 -7.48
C TYR A 53 2.87 -7.63 -7.62
N GLN A 54 2.77 -8.42 -6.55
CA GLN A 54 1.96 -9.62 -6.47
C GLN A 54 1.06 -9.54 -5.23
N PRO A 55 -0.12 -10.15 -5.27
CA PRO A 55 -1.00 -10.21 -4.11
C PRO A 55 -0.33 -10.99 -2.97
N ASP A 56 -0.47 -10.48 -1.76
CA ASP A 56 -0.02 -11.11 -0.54
C ASP A 56 -1.23 -11.61 0.26
N SER A 57 -1.35 -12.93 0.40
CA SER A 57 -2.41 -13.58 1.18
C SER A 57 -2.03 -13.82 2.64
N SER A 58 -0.89 -13.27 3.10
CA SER A 58 -0.47 -13.34 4.50
C SER A 58 -1.55 -12.74 5.39
N SER A 59 -1.84 -13.42 6.51
CA SER A 59 -2.83 -12.95 7.46
C SER A 59 -2.37 -11.64 8.10
N SER A 60 -3.17 -10.59 7.93
CA SER A 60 -2.98 -9.33 8.65
C SER A 60 -3.90 -9.28 9.88
N ILE A 61 -3.42 -8.67 10.96
CA ILE A 61 -4.27 -8.30 12.09
C ILE A 61 -4.66 -6.83 11.96
N SER A 62 -5.96 -6.52 12.11
CA SER A 62 -6.38 -5.12 12.16
C SER A 62 -5.79 -4.47 13.41
N ILE A 63 -5.20 -3.28 13.26
CA ILE A 63 -4.64 -2.53 14.38
C ILE A 63 -5.71 -2.18 15.42
N SER A 64 -6.98 -2.08 15.00
CA SER A 64 -8.13 -1.88 15.91
C SER A 64 -8.29 -3.00 16.94
N ILE A 65 -7.75 -4.19 16.67
CA ILE A 65 -7.80 -5.35 17.59
C ILE A 65 -6.73 -5.22 18.68
N LEU A 66 -5.68 -4.42 18.46
CA LEU A 66 -4.57 -4.26 19.39
C LEU A 66 -4.86 -3.26 20.53
N GLY A 67 -6.08 -2.73 20.60
CA GLY A 67 -6.61 -1.95 21.71
C GLY A 67 -6.64 -0.45 21.45
N GLU A 68 -7.86 0.10 21.39
CA GLU A 68 -8.08 1.46 21.89
C GLU A 68 -7.93 1.39 23.42
N VAL A 69 -6.90 2.05 23.97
CA VAL A 69 -6.89 2.36 25.41
C VAL A 69 -8.03 3.37 25.62
N PRO A 70 -9.01 3.11 26.50
CA PRO A 70 -10.13 4.01 26.78
C PRO A 70 -9.71 5.42 27.20
#